data_AF-A0AAW5TPB8-F1
#
_entry.id   AF-A0AAW5TPB8-F1
#
_cell.length_a   1.000
_cell.length_b   1.000
_cell.length_c   1.000
_cell.angle_alpha   90.00
_cell.angle_beta   90.00
_cell.angle_gamma   90.00
#
_symmetry.space_group_name_H-M   'P 1'
#
loop_
_entity.id
_entity.type
_entity.pdbx_description
1 polymer ?
#
loop_
_entity_poly.entity_id
_entity_poly.type
_entity_poly.pdbx_seq_one_letter_code
_entity_poly.pdbx_strand_id
1 'polypeptide(L)' 'MTSGTLELYQDTPVYASPDKSSEVAYTYFKGNVDWDQYVFENGENWYSFVVSNGTESKRYYIAY' A
#
# COMPACT_ATOMS: atom_id res chain seq x y z
N MET A 1 -9.56 14.80 3.90
CA MET A 1 -8.39 14.45 3.09
C MET A 1 -7.61 13.43 3.89
N THR A 2 -7.55 12.18 3.44
CA THR A 2 -6.81 11.12 4.13
C THR A 2 -5.60 10.81 3.28
N SER A 3 -4.58 11.63 3.43
CA SER A 3 -3.22 11.39 2.96
C SER A 3 -2.29 11.54 4.14
N GLY A 4 -1.18 10.82 4.17
CA GLY A 4 -0.23 10.89 5.27
C GLY A 4 0.99 10.00 5.02
N THR A 5 1.79 9.84 6.07
CA THR A 5 2.96 8.97 6.06
C THR A 5 2.71 7.81 7.02
N LEU A 6 2.89 6.58 6.53
CA LEU A 6 2.83 5.36 7.32
C LEU A 6 4.26 4.90 7.64
N GLU A 7 4.60 4.84 8.92
CA GLU A 7 5.87 4.27 9.38
C GLU A 7 5.73 2.74 9.51
N LEU A 8 6.50 2.01 8.72
CA LEU A 8 6.59 0.56 8.73
C LEU A 8 7.81 0.13 9.57
N TYR A 9 7.55 -0.48 10.72
CA TYR A 9 8.62 -0.96 11.62
C TYR A 9 9.26 -2.29 11.18
N GLN A 10 8.64 -2.99 10.23
CA GLN A 10 9.08 -4.28 9.71
C GLN A 10 8.80 -4.39 8.21
N ASP A 11 9.41 -5.39 7.58
CA ASP A 11 9.17 -5.69 6.17
C ASP A 11 7.70 -6.09 5.99
N THR A 12 7.04 -5.41 5.05
CA THR A 12 5.59 -5.46 4.90
C THR A 12 5.22 -5.87 3.48
N PRO A 13 4.34 -6.87 3.30
CA PRO A 13 3.86 -7.24 1.98
C PRO A 13 3.01 -6.13 1.37
N VAL A 14 3.27 -5.81 0.11
CA VAL A 14 2.52 -4.84 -0.69
C VAL A 14 1.70 -5.57 -1.74
N TYR A 15 0.43 -5.23 -1.85
CA TYR A 15 -0.52 -5.90 -2.73
C TYR A 15 -0.87 -5.00 -3.93
N ALA A 16 -1.18 -5.63 -5.07
CA ALA A 16 -1.65 -4.92 -6.27
C ALA A 16 -3.14 -4.57 -6.22
N SER A 17 -3.88 -5.17 -5.29
CA SER A 17 -5.29 -4.93 -4.99
C SER A 17 -5.53 -5.03 -3.48
N PRO A 18 -6.58 -4.40 -2.93
CA PRO A 18 -6.91 -4.47 -1.51
C PRO A 18 -7.59 -5.82 -1.17
N ASP A 19 -6.91 -6.92 -1.45
CA ASP A 19 -7.33 -8.30 -1.18
C ASP A 19 -6.10 -9.13 -0.77
N LYS A 20 -6.10 -9.67 0.45
CA LYS A 20 -4.99 -10.52 0.95
C LYS A 20 -4.87 -11.85 0.21
N SER A 21 -5.93 -12.29 -0.49
CA SER A 21 -5.91 -13.48 -1.35
C SER A 21 -5.25 -13.21 -2.69
N SER A 22 -5.04 -11.93 -3.05
CA SER A 22 -4.32 -11.54 -4.25
C SER A 22 -2.81 -11.75 -4.10
N GLU A 23 -2.11 -11.81 -5.23
CA GLU A 23 -0.66 -11.95 -5.24
C GLU A 23 0.02 -10.72 -4.62
N VAL A 24 0.99 -10.97 -3.74
CA VAL A 24 1.87 -9.93 -3.22
C VAL A 24 2.72 -9.39 -4.36
N ALA A 25 2.58 -8.10 -4.65
CA ALA A 25 3.31 -7.47 -5.73
C ALA A 25 4.81 -7.39 -5.44
N TYR A 26 5.17 -7.04 -4.21
CA TYR A 26 6.54 -7.04 -3.69
C TYR A 26 6.52 -6.83 -2.16
N THR A 27 7.69 -6.96 -1.53
CA THR A 27 7.88 -6.64 -0.11
C THR A 27 8.50 -5.25 0.02
N TYR A 28 7.86 -4.37 0.79
CA TYR A 28 8.41 -3.06 1.14
C TYR A 28 9.20 -3.21 2.45
N PHE A 29 10.48 -2.85 2.43
CA PHE A 29 11.34 -2.91 3.62
C PHE A 29 10.93 -1.86 4.65
N LYS A 30 11.22 -2.10 5.93
CA LYS A 30 10.95 -1.11 7.00
C LYS A 30 11.37 0.32 6.59
N GLY A 31 10.52 1.29 6.87
CA GLY A 31 10.68 2.67 6.41
C GLY A 31 9.35 3.44 6.36
N ASN A 32 9.33 4.55 5.64
CA ASN A 32 8.15 5.41 5.56
C ASN A 32 7.51 5.32 4.18
N VAL A 33 6.19 5.10 4.15
CA VAL A 33 5.38 5.08 2.94
C VAL A 33 4.41 6.25 2.96
N ASP A 34 4.53 7.14 1.98
CA ASP A 34 3.53 8.17 1.77
C ASP A 34 2.32 7.58 1.05
N TRP A 35 1.15 7.77 1.64
CA TRP A 35 -0.11 7.25 1.14
C TRP A 35 -1.11 8.38 0.91
N ASP A 36 -1.96 8.19 -0.09
CA ASP A 36 -2.93 9.19 -0.55
C ASP A 36 -4.38 8.75 -0.37
N GLN A 37 -4.60 7.47 -0.05
CA GLN A 37 -5.92 6.90 0.18
C GLN A 37 -5.92 5.91 1.36
N TYR A 38 -7.02 5.91 2.09
CA TYR A 38 -7.32 4.91 3.11
C TYR A 38 -8.69 4.31 2.79
N VAL A 39 -8.76 3.01 2.52
CA VAL A 39 -9.96 2.34 2.00
C VAL A 39 -10.30 1.12 2.84
N PHE A 40 -11.59 0.81 2.95
CA PHE A 40 -12.08 -0.40 3.62
C PHE A 40 -12.65 -1.36 2.57
N GLU A 41 -11.98 -2.47 2.35
CA GLU A 41 -12.31 -3.46 1.31
C GLU A 41 -12.04 -4.86 1.85
N ASN A 42 -12.89 -5.82 1.46
CA ASN A 42 -12.79 -7.22 1.93
C ASN A 42 -12.76 -7.39 3.46
N GLY A 43 -13.39 -6.46 4.20
CA GLY A 43 -13.46 -6.51 5.66
C GLY A 43 -12.22 -5.96 6.37
N GLU A 44 -11.29 -5.32 5.64
CA GLU A 44 -10.02 -4.84 6.17
C GLU A 44 -9.73 -3.41 5.70
N ASN A 45 -8.92 -2.68 6.47
CA ASN A 45 -8.47 -1.34 6.09
C ASN A 45 -7.13 -1.40 5.35
N TRP A 46 -7.00 -0.53 4.35
CA TRP A 46 -5.84 -0.51 3.46
C TRP A 46 -5.33 0.91 3.29
N TYR A 47 -4.03 1.09 3.53
CA TYR A 47 -3.30 2.26 3.06
C TYR A 47 -2.95 2.08 1.60
N SER A 48 -3.32 3.04 0.76
CA SER A 48 -3.07 2.99 -0.67
C SER A 48 -2.22 4.17 -1.13
N PHE A 49 -1.25 3.84 -1.98
CA PHE A 49 -0.26 4.77 -2.50
C PHE A 49 0.03 4.48 -3.97
N VAL A 50 0.45 5.51 -4.70
CA VAL A 50 0.86 5.40 -6.09
C VAL A 50 2.37 5.46 -6.19
N VAL A 51 2.96 4.48 -6.89
CA VAL A 51 4.37 4.49 -7.27
C VAL A 51 4.45 4.79 -8.76
N SER A 52 5.23 5.81 -9.11
CA SER A 52 5.46 6.23 -10.49
C SER A 52 6.92 6.02 -10.87
N ASN A 53 7.17 5.28 -11.95
CA ASN A 53 8.52 5.05 -12.49
C ASN A 53 8.82 5.94 -13.71
N GLY A 54 8.22 7.12 -13.77
CA GLY A 54 8.36 8.09 -14.87
C GLY A 54 7.36 7.89 -16.01
N THR A 55 7.21 6.66 -16.51
CA THR A 55 6.31 6.34 -17.65
C THR A 55 4.98 5.75 -17.21
N GLU A 56 4.97 5.01 -16.10
CA GLU A 56 3.80 4.33 -15.57
C GLU A 56 3.63 4.65 -14.10
N SER A 57 2.37 4.79 -13.69
CA SER A 57 1.97 4.96 -12.29
C SER A 57 1.09 3.78 -11.92
N LYS A 58 1.47 3.05 -10.88
CA LYS A 58 0.71 1.90 -10.38
C LYS A 58 0.32 2.13 -8.93
N ARG A 59 -0.92 1.78 -8.61
CA ARG A 59 -1.46 1.85 -7.25
C ARG A 59 -1.21 0.55 -6.52
N TYR A 60 -0.84 0.69 -5.26
CA TYR A 60 -0.52 -0.40 -4.36
C TYR A 60 -1.25 -0.24 -3.03
N TYR A 61 -1.28 -1.32 -2.25
CA TYR A 61 -2.05 -1.41 -1.02
C TYR A 61 -1.23 -2.11 0.08
N ILE A 62 -1.26 -1.57 1.29
CA ILE A 62 -0.74 -2.19 2.52
C ILE A 62 -1.91 -2.38 3.48
N ALA A 63 -2.10 -3.61 3.93
CA ALA A 63 -3.09 -4.00 4.93
C ALA A 63 -2.70 -3.48 6.33
N TYR A 64 -3.70 -3.06 7.12
CA TYR A 64 -3.52 -2.67 8.52
C TYR A 64 -4.56 -3.30 9.45
#